data_AF-M0QH93-F1
#
_entry.id   AF-M0QH93-F1
#
_cell.length_a   1.000
_cell.length_b   1.000
_cell.length_c   1.000
_cell.angle_alpha   90.00
_cell.angle_beta   90.00
_cell.angle_gamma   90.00
#
_symmetry.space_group_name_H-M   'P 1'
#
loop_
_entity.id
_entity.type
_entity.pdbx_description
1 polymer ?
#
loop_
_entity_poly.entity_id
_entity_poly.type
_entity_poly.pdbx_seq_one_letter_code
_entity_poly.pdbx_strand_id
1 'polypeptide(L)'
;MGEIVSSGPSIVARRGVLKMGGSMIMTSQTCVSNTRSTDMDTTPESVRDLSRPLALRQLIEIEEGVVIPGFAAIADDPGLFAVTGEQSSAVDAALDRHLDRVLAVKQLLVDALRGQAVEPDVLEDVPLALPVRAVESVLAHPRRVRDAGMQAVVRTAFLVAAVHSLDQIPDPGAEGLRLSERELLRDILSQALPGLVGDNRAALGLYIGKASIFLTEADEVRWTAVDETPRGPRPESLLNYDAIALRQTCKAIGLGPGSYRLAAMDR
;
A
#
# COMPACT_ATOMS: atom_id res chain seq x y z
N MET A 1 9.41 -9.52 46.31
CA MET A 1 9.45 -8.30 47.15
C MET A 1 10.09 -7.21 46.30
N GLY A 2 9.44 -6.13 45.91
CA GLY A 2 8.11 -5.63 46.25
C GLY A 2 7.54 -4.78 45.11
N GLU A 3 6.21 -4.74 45.09
CA GLU A 3 5.38 -3.80 44.36
C GLU A 3 5.53 -2.40 44.95
N ILE A 4 5.43 -1.36 44.12
CA ILE A 4 4.93 -0.06 44.55
C ILE A 4 3.95 0.47 43.50
N VAL A 5 2.70 0.55 43.93
CA VAL A 5 1.56 1.26 43.33
C VAL A 5 1.50 2.67 43.94
N SER A 6 1.19 3.69 43.14
CA SER A 6 0.60 4.98 43.57
C SER A 6 0.20 5.75 42.30
N SER A 7 -1.06 5.98 41.90
CA SER A 7 -2.25 6.63 42.51
C SER A 7 -2.23 8.17 42.55
N GLY A 8 -2.85 8.80 41.52
CA GLY A 8 -3.65 10.05 41.51
C GLY A 8 -2.97 11.41 41.80
N PRO A 9 -3.65 12.58 41.60
CA PRO A 9 -5.08 12.79 41.28
C PRO A 9 -5.41 13.82 40.15
N SER A 10 -6.69 13.88 39.79
CA SER A 10 -7.40 14.83 38.91
C SER A 10 -7.45 16.28 39.41
N ILE A 11 -7.54 17.26 38.49
CA ILE A 11 -8.19 18.57 38.75
C ILE A 11 -9.06 18.99 37.55
N VAL A 12 -10.34 19.20 37.85
CA VAL A 12 -11.38 19.86 37.05
C VAL A 12 -11.73 21.18 37.73
N ALA A 13 -11.85 22.29 36.98
CA ALA A 13 -12.68 23.48 37.25
C ALA A 13 -12.22 24.64 36.34
N ARG A 14 -13.01 25.64 35.91
CA ARG A 14 -14.44 25.94 35.84
C ARG A 14 -14.54 27.28 35.06
N ARG A 15 -15.70 27.49 34.44
CA ARG A 15 -16.26 28.76 33.92
C ARG A 15 -15.86 30.04 34.66
N GLY A 16 -15.66 31.12 33.90
CA GLY A 16 -15.79 32.51 34.33
C GLY A 16 -16.61 33.32 33.33
N VAL A 17 -17.85 33.63 33.71
CA VAL A 17 -18.75 34.60 33.06
C VAL A 17 -18.49 35.96 33.70
N LEU A 18 -18.33 37.02 32.91
CA LEU A 18 -18.43 38.40 33.38
C LEU A 18 -19.52 39.13 32.60
N LYS A 19 -20.49 39.61 33.36
CA LYS A 19 -21.69 40.33 32.95
C LYS A 19 -21.63 41.69 33.67
N MET A 20 -21.66 42.78 32.91
CA MET A 20 -21.96 44.17 33.34
C MET A 20 -22.84 44.73 32.22
N GLY A 21 -23.93 45.47 32.40
CA GLY A 21 -24.51 46.14 33.57
C GLY A 21 -25.03 47.52 33.12
N GLY A 22 -26.35 47.67 32.93
CA GLY A 22 -27.13 48.94 32.85
C GLY A 22 -27.04 49.75 31.55
N SER A 23 -28.02 50.55 31.09
CA SER A 23 -29.41 50.84 31.49
C SER A 23 -30.03 51.79 30.42
N MET A 24 -31.30 51.54 30.04
CA MET A 24 -32.45 52.43 29.68
C MET A 24 -32.19 53.81 28.99
N ILE A 25 -32.90 54.31 27.95
CA ILE A 25 -34.35 54.60 27.76
C ILE A 25 -34.73 54.85 26.27
N MET A 26 -35.98 54.50 25.94
CA MET A 26 -36.89 54.75 24.78
C MET A 26 -36.66 55.91 23.78
N THR A 27 -36.97 55.67 22.49
CA THR A 27 -38.23 56.15 21.82
C THR A 27 -38.38 55.71 20.35
N SER A 28 -39.64 55.43 19.98
CA SER A 28 -40.32 55.62 18.68
C SER A 28 -40.12 54.68 17.47
N GLN A 29 -41.20 53.91 17.23
CA GLN A 29 -41.80 53.46 15.96
C GLN A 29 -41.08 53.76 14.63
N THR A 30 -40.87 52.71 13.82
CA THR A 30 -41.51 52.58 12.50
C THR A 30 -41.44 51.11 12.03
N CYS A 31 -42.56 50.56 11.58
CA CYS A 31 -42.61 49.30 10.85
C CYS A 31 -41.97 49.46 9.47
N VAL A 32 -41.32 48.41 8.96
CA VAL A 32 -41.37 47.88 7.57
C VAL A 32 -40.09 47.05 7.27
N SER A 33 -40.33 45.79 6.89
CA SER A 33 -39.43 44.86 6.17
C SER A 33 -38.27 44.17 6.91
N ASN A 34 -38.62 43.08 7.61
CA ASN A 34 -37.92 41.78 7.53
C ASN A 34 -37.77 41.39 6.04
N THR A 35 -36.71 40.81 5.51
CA THR A 35 -35.53 40.13 6.03
C THR A 35 -34.45 40.32 4.97
N ARG A 36 -33.32 40.92 5.35
CA ARG A 36 -32.07 40.80 4.61
C ARG A 36 -31.59 39.37 4.85
N SER A 37 -31.99 38.43 4.00
CA SER A 37 -31.28 37.16 3.89
C SER A 37 -29.95 37.51 3.27
N THR A 38 -28.93 37.71 4.10
CA THR A 38 -27.57 37.45 3.68
C THR A 38 -27.56 36.00 3.27
N ASP A 39 -27.54 35.77 1.95
CA ASP A 39 -27.06 34.51 1.40
C ASP A 39 -25.67 34.32 2.00
N MET A 40 -25.64 33.50 3.06
CA MET A 40 -24.43 32.83 3.46
C MET A 40 -24.14 31.91 2.30
N ASP A 41 -23.27 32.40 1.42
CA ASP A 41 -22.56 31.63 0.44
C ASP A 41 -21.76 30.58 1.23
N THR A 42 -22.43 29.50 1.65
CA THR A 42 -21.76 28.27 2.05
C THR A 42 -21.15 27.75 0.78
N THR A 43 -19.96 28.27 0.45
CA THR A 43 -19.01 27.55 -0.40
C THR A 43 -19.07 26.09 0.03
N PRO A 44 -19.39 25.15 -0.87
CA PRO A 44 -19.35 23.74 -0.52
C PRO A 44 -17.95 23.50 0.03
N GLU A 45 -17.89 23.12 1.30
CA GLU A 45 -16.67 22.68 1.94
C GLU A 45 -16.12 21.59 1.01
N SER A 46 -15.05 21.92 0.28
CA SER A 46 -14.46 21.06 -0.72
C SER A 46 -14.14 19.74 -0.04
N VAL A 47 -14.95 18.71 -0.28
CA VAL A 47 -14.72 17.36 0.22
C VAL A 47 -13.31 16.99 -0.21
N ARG A 48 -12.43 16.79 0.77
CA ARG A 48 -11.00 16.52 0.55
C ARG A 48 -10.88 15.16 -0.15
N ASP A 49 -10.39 15.16 -1.38
CA ASP A 49 -10.22 13.92 -2.15
C ASP A 49 -8.89 13.25 -1.82
N LEU A 50 -8.87 12.40 -0.78
CA LEU A 50 -7.67 11.68 -0.37
C LEU A 50 -7.31 10.49 -1.28
N SER A 51 -8.03 10.28 -2.39
CA SER A 51 -7.84 9.12 -3.24
C SER A 51 -6.42 9.02 -3.79
N ARG A 52 -5.91 10.11 -4.36
CA ARG A 52 -4.57 10.15 -4.95
C ARG A 52 -3.46 9.98 -3.90
N PRO A 53 -3.44 10.73 -2.77
CA PRO A 53 -2.47 10.49 -1.71
C PRO A 53 -2.46 9.04 -1.20
N LEU A 54 -3.64 8.44 -1.00
CA LEU A 54 -3.73 7.07 -0.50
C LEU A 54 -3.20 6.04 -1.51
N ALA A 55 -3.47 6.24 -2.79
CA ALA A 55 -2.99 5.37 -3.85
C ALA A 55 -1.47 5.48 -4.04
N LEU A 56 -0.92 6.70 -3.96
CA LEU A 56 0.54 6.93 -3.97
C LEU A 56 1.21 6.29 -2.74
N ARG A 57 0.61 6.41 -1.56
CA ARG A 57 1.10 5.74 -0.36
C ARG A 57 1.04 4.21 -0.49
N GLN A 58 -0.05 3.67 -1.02
CA GLN A 58 -0.19 2.23 -1.25
C GLN A 58 0.93 1.71 -2.16
N LEU A 59 1.25 2.47 -3.22
CA LEU A 59 2.35 2.13 -4.12
C LEU A 59 3.70 2.12 -3.39
N ILE A 60 4.02 3.15 -2.59
CA ILE A 60 5.26 3.20 -1.80
C ILE A 60 5.37 1.98 -0.88
N GLU A 61 4.29 1.65 -0.17
CA GLU A 61 4.28 0.51 0.75
C GLU A 61 4.50 -0.82 0.03
N ILE A 62 3.92 -1.02 -1.16
CA ILE A 62 4.12 -2.25 -1.94
C ILE A 62 5.56 -2.30 -2.49
N GLU A 63 6.12 -1.19 -2.94
CA GLU A 63 7.51 -1.13 -3.38
C GLU A 63 8.47 -1.49 -2.23
N GLU A 64 8.33 -0.85 -1.07
CA GLU A 64 9.21 -1.03 0.09
C GLU A 64 8.96 -2.35 0.84
N GLY A 65 7.73 -2.84 0.87
CA GLY A 65 7.33 -4.02 1.64
C GLY A 65 7.31 -5.32 0.83
N VAL A 66 7.20 -5.25 -0.49
CA VAL A 66 7.08 -6.42 -1.37
C VAL A 66 8.14 -6.45 -2.47
N VAL A 67 8.24 -5.41 -3.29
CA VAL A 67 9.07 -5.45 -4.50
C VAL A 67 10.56 -5.45 -4.17
N ILE A 68 11.03 -4.42 -3.46
CA ILE A 68 12.44 -4.29 -3.05
C ILE A 68 12.87 -5.50 -2.21
N PRO A 69 12.13 -5.93 -1.16
CA PRO A 69 12.52 -7.10 -0.39
C PRO A 69 12.49 -8.42 -1.19
N GLY A 70 11.68 -8.51 -2.25
CA GLY A 70 11.68 -9.66 -3.14
C GLY A 70 12.92 -9.73 -4.00
N PHE A 71 13.35 -8.60 -4.59
CA PHE A 71 14.59 -8.56 -5.35
C PHE A 71 15.81 -8.74 -4.44
N ALA A 72 15.80 -8.14 -3.25
CA ALA A 72 16.84 -8.33 -2.25
C ALA A 72 16.96 -9.81 -1.84
N ALA A 73 15.84 -10.52 -1.67
CA ALA A 73 15.87 -11.95 -1.38
C ALA A 73 16.55 -12.79 -2.47
N ILE A 74 16.44 -12.39 -3.74
CA ILE A 74 17.14 -13.04 -4.86
C ILE A 74 18.64 -12.71 -4.82
N ALA A 75 18.98 -11.45 -4.54
CA ALA A 75 20.36 -10.98 -4.44
C ALA A 75 21.12 -11.57 -3.25
N ASP A 76 20.45 -11.74 -2.11
CA ASP A 76 21.03 -12.25 -0.86
C ASP A 76 21.28 -13.76 -0.90
N ASP A 77 20.52 -14.52 -1.70
CA ASP A 77 20.68 -15.97 -1.85
C ASP A 77 20.75 -16.40 -3.33
N PRO A 78 21.82 -16.00 -4.04
CA PRO A 78 21.98 -16.32 -5.46
C PRO A 78 22.12 -17.83 -5.70
N GLY A 79 22.58 -18.58 -4.69
CA GLY A 79 22.70 -20.03 -4.75
C GLY A 79 21.33 -20.73 -4.78
N LEU A 80 20.38 -20.28 -3.96
CA LEU A 80 19.02 -20.82 -3.93
C LEU A 80 18.27 -20.59 -5.25
N PHE A 81 18.49 -19.44 -5.89
CA PHE A 81 17.83 -19.07 -7.14
C PHE A 81 18.68 -19.33 -8.40
N ALA A 82 19.83 -20.01 -8.26
CA ALA A 82 20.75 -20.32 -9.37
C ALA A 82 21.09 -19.09 -10.24
N VAL A 83 21.28 -17.93 -9.60
CA VAL A 83 21.48 -16.63 -10.28
C VAL A 83 22.87 -16.58 -10.93
N THR A 84 22.91 -16.28 -12.21
CA THR A 84 24.16 -16.05 -12.97
C THR A 84 24.71 -14.63 -12.73
N GLY A 85 25.97 -14.38 -13.08
CA GLY A 85 26.57 -13.04 -12.89
C GLY A 85 25.86 -11.92 -13.66
N GLU A 86 25.37 -12.21 -14.86
CA GLU A 86 24.56 -11.26 -15.64
C GLU A 86 23.21 -10.98 -14.96
N GLN A 87 22.52 -12.03 -14.49
CA GLN A 87 21.27 -11.88 -13.75
C GLN A 87 21.46 -11.14 -12.42
N SER A 88 22.58 -11.36 -11.72
CA SER A 88 22.91 -10.62 -10.50
C SER A 88 22.99 -9.12 -10.79
N SER A 89 23.73 -8.74 -11.84
CA SER A 89 23.85 -7.34 -12.25
C SER A 89 22.49 -6.73 -12.65
N ALA A 90 21.62 -7.53 -13.29
CA ALA A 90 20.28 -7.11 -13.65
C ALA A 90 19.34 -6.96 -12.45
N VAL A 91 19.48 -7.81 -11.42
CA VAL A 91 18.75 -7.71 -10.14
C VAL A 91 19.20 -6.47 -9.36
N ASP A 92 20.51 -6.20 -9.28
CA ASP A 92 21.04 -5.00 -8.63
C ASP A 92 20.53 -3.73 -9.34
N ALA A 93 20.58 -3.72 -10.67
CA ALA A 93 20.03 -2.62 -11.46
C ALA A 93 18.50 -2.46 -11.25
N ALA A 94 17.76 -3.56 -11.02
CA ALA A 94 16.35 -3.48 -10.69
C ALA A 94 16.12 -2.88 -9.30
N LEU A 95 16.90 -3.27 -8.30
CA LEU A 95 16.85 -2.69 -6.96
C LEU A 95 17.07 -1.18 -6.98
N ASP A 96 18.12 -0.71 -7.67
CA ASP A 96 18.41 0.71 -7.80
C ASP A 96 17.23 1.47 -8.45
N ARG A 97 16.65 0.92 -9.52
CA ARG A 97 15.46 1.51 -10.16
C ARG A 97 14.26 1.59 -9.23
N HIS A 98 14.00 0.55 -8.44
CA HIS A 98 12.88 0.55 -7.51
C HIS A 98 13.10 1.53 -6.35
N LEU A 99 14.35 1.69 -5.87
CA LEU A 99 14.70 2.72 -4.89
C LEU A 99 14.47 4.13 -5.44
N ASP A 100 14.95 4.41 -6.66
CA ASP A 100 14.72 5.68 -7.35
C ASP A 100 13.22 5.96 -7.55
N ARG A 101 12.47 4.92 -7.95
CA ARG A 101 11.01 5.01 -8.09
C ARG A 101 10.36 5.39 -6.77
N VAL A 102 10.70 4.73 -5.66
CA VAL A 102 10.15 5.06 -4.33
C VAL A 102 10.40 6.52 -3.98
N LEU A 103 11.60 7.04 -4.20
CA LEU A 103 11.93 8.44 -3.96
C LEU A 103 11.05 9.38 -4.81
N ALA A 104 10.87 9.07 -6.09
CA ALA A 104 9.99 9.83 -6.98
C ALA A 104 8.52 9.79 -6.52
N VAL A 105 8.00 8.63 -6.11
CA VAL A 105 6.61 8.50 -5.62
C VAL A 105 6.42 9.24 -4.29
N LYS A 106 7.40 9.19 -3.38
CA LYS A 106 7.38 9.95 -2.12
C LYS A 106 7.28 11.45 -2.39
N GLN A 107 8.02 11.96 -3.38
CA GLN A 107 7.90 13.36 -3.79
C GLN A 107 6.50 13.69 -4.33
N LEU A 108 5.94 12.83 -5.19
CA LEU A 108 4.56 13.00 -5.69
C LEU A 108 3.51 12.97 -4.57
N LEU A 109 3.70 12.15 -3.54
CA LEU A 109 2.82 12.11 -2.37
C LEU A 109 2.87 13.42 -1.58
N VAL A 110 4.07 13.95 -1.32
CA VAL A 110 4.25 15.24 -0.65
C VAL A 110 3.56 16.36 -1.45
N ASP A 111 3.72 16.36 -2.77
CA ASP A 111 3.11 17.38 -3.63
C ASP A 111 1.58 17.24 -3.67
N ALA A 112 1.05 16.01 -3.67
CA ALA A 112 -0.39 15.76 -3.60
C ALA A 112 -1.01 16.23 -2.27
N LEU A 113 -0.35 15.97 -1.13
CA LEU A 113 -0.81 16.41 0.19
C LEU A 113 -0.78 17.94 0.31
N ARG A 114 0.29 18.59 -0.15
CA ARG A 114 0.40 20.05 -0.21
C ARG A 114 -0.70 20.68 -1.06
N GLY A 115 -0.98 20.10 -2.23
CA GLY A 115 -2.03 20.56 -3.13
C GLY A 115 -3.44 20.49 -2.53
N GLN A 116 -3.64 19.66 -1.50
CA GLN A 116 -4.92 19.48 -0.80
C GLN A 116 -4.98 20.20 0.56
N ALA A 117 -3.91 20.90 0.96
CA ALA A 117 -3.76 21.50 2.29
C ALA A 117 -4.03 20.50 3.43
N VAL A 118 -3.55 19.25 3.25
CA VAL A 118 -3.69 18.15 4.21
C VAL A 118 -2.39 18.04 5.01
N GLU A 119 -2.51 17.99 6.33
CA GLU A 119 -1.37 17.71 7.21
C GLU A 119 -0.85 16.28 6.97
N PRO A 120 0.48 16.06 6.98
CA PRO A 120 1.07 14.74 6.71
C PRO A 120 0.50 13.62 7.60
N ASP A 121 0.18 13.96 8.84
CA ASP A 121 -0.25 13.03 9.90
C ASP A 121 -1.62 12.40 9.62
N VAL A 122 -2.43 12.99 8.71
CA VAL A 122 -3.76 12.46 8.31
C VAL A 122 -3.67 11.03 7.77
N LEU A 123 -2.50 10.64 7.28
CA LEU A 123 -2.29 9.29 6.81
C LEU A 123 -1.85 8.35 7.93
N GLU A 124 -1.22 8.77 9.03
CA GLU A 124 -0.55 7.86 9.99
C GLU A 124 -1.40 6.68 10.48
N ASP A 125 -2.69 6.90 10.76
CA ASP A 125 -3.62 5.86 11.24
C ASP A 125 -4.11 4.89 10.15
N VAL A 126 -3.81 5.17 8.88
CA VAL A 126 -4.20 4.31 7.76
C VAL A 126 -3.38 3.02 7.77
N PRO A 127 -4.04 1.85 7.82
CA PRO A 127 -3.35 0.56 7.79
C PRO A 127 -2.50 0.37 6.54
N LEU A 128 -1.36 -0.33 6.68
CA LEU A 128 -0.51 -0.74 5.55
C LEU A 128 -1.29 -1.50 4.48
N ALA A 129 -0.83 -1.41 3.24
CA ALA A 129 -1.46 -2.09 2.11
C ALA A 129 -1.60 -3.59 2.37
N LEU A 130 -2.75 -4.16 2.00
CA LEU A 130 -3.06 -5.58 2.20
C LEU A 130 -1.93 -6.56 1.77
N PRO A 131 -1.26 -6.41 0.61
CA PRO A 131 -0.15 -7.28 0.24
C PRO A 131 1.03 -7.25 1.23
N VAL A 132 1.31 -6.08 1.82
CA VAL A 132 2.39 -5.89 2.79
C VAL A 132 2.04 -6.58 4.10
N ARG A 133 0.84 -6.32 4.64
CA ARG A 133 0.35 -7.01 5.85
C ARG A 133 0.31 -8.52 5.67
N ALA A 134 -0.06 -8.99 4.48
CA ALA A 134 -0.11 -10.40 4.16
C ALA A 134 1.28 -11.05 4.16
N VAL A 135 2.29 -10.44 3.53
CA VAL A 135 3.64 -11.00 3.53
C VAL A 135 4.24 -10.99 4.95
N GLU A 136 4.04 -9.92 5.72
CA GLU A 136 4.48 -9.84 7.12
C GLU A 136 3.86 -10.94 7.97
N SER A 137 2.54 -11.15 7.85
CA SER A 137 1.82 -12.21 8.56
C SER A 137 2.32 -13.62 8.20
N VAL A 138 2.59 -13.86 6.91
CA VAL A 138 3.14 -15.15 6.45
C VAL A 138 4.54 -15.38 7.01
N LEU A 139 5.41 -14.37 6.96
CA LEU A 139 6.78 -14.47 7.41
C LEU A 139 6.90 -14.57 8.93
N ALA A 140 5.98 -13.96 9.69
CA ALA A 140 5.92 -14.03 11.15
C ALA A 140 5.54 -15.42 11.70
N HIS A 141 5.08 -16.35 10.86
CA HIS A 141 4.70 -17.69 11.31
C HIS A 141 5.91 -18.45 11.89
N PRO A 142 5.83 -19.10 13.07
CA PRO A 142 6.99 -19.67 13.77
C PRO A 142 7.83 -20.66 12.96
N ARG A 143 7.21 -21.39 12.02
CA ARG A 143 7.91 -22.31 11.11
C ARG A 143 8.70 -21.60 10.02
N ARG A 144 8.37 -20.34 9.70
CA ARG A 144 8.94 -19.55 8.61
C ARG A 144 10.01 -18.58 9.11
N VAL A 145 9.83 -18.00 10.29
CA VAL A 145 10.81 -17.08 10.92
C VAL A 145 12.21 -17.70 11.05
N ARG A 146 12.32 -19.02 11.14
CA ARG A 146 13.59 -19.74 11.30
C ARG A 146 14.20 -20.29 10.01
N ASP A 147 13.48 -20.19 8.88
CA ASP A 147 13.88 -20.78 7.60
C ASP A 147 14.13 -19.68 6.57
N ALA A 148 15.39 -19.26 6.45
CA ALA A 148 15.78 -18.17 5.55
C ALA A 148 15.45 -18.46 4.08
N GLY A 149 15.65 -19.70 3.62
CA GLY A 149 15.36 -20.09 2.24
C GLY A 149 13.86 -20.02 1.93
N MET A 150 13.02 -20.48 2.85
CA MET A 150 11.57 -20.34 2.71
C MET A 150 11.12 -18.88 2.77
N GLN A 151 11.73 -18.04 3.59
CA GLN A 151 11.44 -16.59 3.60
C GLN A 151 11.78 -15.97 2.25
N ALA A 152 12.94 -16.31 1.67
CA ALA A 152 13.33 -15.83 0.36
C ALA A 152 12.32 -16.27 -0.71
N VAL A 153 11.90 -17.54 -0.71
CA VAL A 153 10.87 -18.06 -1.62
C VAL A 153 9.53 -17.31 -1.47
N VAL A 154 9.10 -17.02 -0.24
CA VAL A 154 7.86 -16.26 0.00
C VAL A 154 7.97 -14.84 -0.55
N ARG A 155 9.08 -14.15 -0.27
CA ARG A 155 9.31 -12.77 -0.76
C ARG A 155 9.34 -12.73 -2.29
N THR A 156 10.06 -13.67 -2.91
CA THR A 156 10.10 -13.81 -4.37
C THR A 156 8.73 -14.14 -4.96
N ALA A 157 7.93 -14.99 -4.31
CA ALA A 157 6.56 -15.30 -4.74
C ALA A 157 5.65 -14.06 -4.76
N PHE A 158 5.74 -13.21 -3.73
CA PHE A 158 5.00 -11.95 -3.66
C PHE A 158 5.50 -10.94 -4.71
N LEU A 159 6.81 -10.86 -4.93
CA LEU A 159 7.39 -10.03 -5.99
C LEU A 159 6.84 -10.40 -7.37
N VAL A 160 6.82 -11.69 -7.72
CA VAL A 160 6.29 -12.16 -9.00
C VAL A 160 4.86 -11.68 -9.21
N ALA A 161 4.00 -11.80 -8.21
CA ALA A 161 2.63 -11.28 -8.34
C ALA A 161 2.60 -9.73 -8.43
N ALA A 162 3.45 -9.03 -7.69
CA ALA A 162 3.50 -7.57 -7.66
C ALA A 162 3.94 -6.95 -9.00
N VAL A 163 4.96 -7.49 -9.68
CA VAL A 163 5.39 -6.97 -11.00
C VAL A 163 4.33 -7.16 -12.10
N HIS A 164 3.36 -8.04 -11.85
CA HIS A 164 2.18 -8.26 -12.69
C HIS A 164 0.95 -7.44 -12.25
N SER A 165 1.08 -6.63 -11.19
CA SER A 165 0.00 -5.81 -10.64
C SER A 165 0.31 -4.31 -10.62
N LEU A 166 1.59 -3.92 -10.61
CA LEU A 166 2.01 -2.53 -10.50
C LEU A 166 2.08 -1.87 -11.89
N ASP A 167 0.97 -1.29 -12.35
CA ASP A 167 0.92 -0.79 -13.73
C ASP A 167 0.82 0.72 -13.88
N GLN A 168 0.66 1.53 -12.83
CA GLN A 168 0.44 2.98 -13.03
C GLN A 168 1.24 3.90 -12.11
N ILE A 169 2.43 4.28 -12.57
CA ILE A 169 2.74 5.71 -12.74
C ILE A 169 2.99 5.89 -14.24
N PRO A 170 2.28 6.79 -14.93
CA PRO A 170 2.52 7.04 -16.35
C PRO A 170 3.89 7.71 -16.52
N ASP A 171 4.90 6.90 -16.79
CA ASP A 171 6.17 7.34 -17.35
C ASP A 171 6.28 6.69 -18.74
N PRO A 172 6.41 7.46 -19.84
CA PRO A 172 6.53 6.93 -21.20
C PRO A 172 7.75 6.02 -21.47
N GLY A 173 8.62 5.73 -20.49
CA GLY A 173 9.64 4.66 -20.56
C GLY A 173 9.33 3.40 -19.74
N ALA A 174 8.28 3.39 -18.91
CA ALA A 174 8.06 2.35 -17.89
C ALA A 174 7.60 0.99 -18.46
N GLU A 175 6.95 0.95 -19.63
CA GLU A 175 6.40 -0.29 -20.19
C GLU A 175 7.52 -1.26 -20.63
N GLY A 176 8.57 -0.75 -21.29
CA GLY A 176 9.74 -1.55 -21.67
C GLY A 176 10.52 -2.10 -20.47
N LEU A 177 10.59 -1.32 -19.38
CA LEU A 177 11.25 -1.73 -18.14
C LEU A 177 10.50 -2.86 -17.43
N ARG A 178 9.16 -2.81 -17.39
CA ARG A 178 8.33 -3.86 -16.78
C ARG A 178 8.42 -5.19 -17.51
N LEU A 179 8.46 -5.15 -18.85
CA LEU A 179 8.67 -6.35 -19.65
C LEU A 179 10.04 -6.98 -19.30
N SER A 180 11.08 -6.16 -19.14
CA SER A 180 12.41 -6.65 -18.77
C SER A 180 12.45 -7.31 -17.38
N GLU A 181 11.71 -6.79 -16.40
CA GLU A 181 11.67 -7.36 -15.03
C GLU A 181 10.87 -8.66 -14.96
N ARG A 182 9.75 -8.74 -15.68
CA ARG A 182 8.97 -9.97 -15.82
C ARG A 182 9.78 -11.07 -16.52
N GLU A 183 10.53 -10.70 -17.56
CA GLU A 183 11.44 -11.61 -18.27
C GLU A 183 12.60 -12.05 -17.37
N LEU A 184 13.24 -11.13 -16.65
CA LEU A 184 14.30 -11.43 -15.69
C LEU A 184 13.82 -12.45 -14.63
N LEU A 185 12.68 -12.19 -14.01
CA LEU A 185 12.10 -13.08 -12.99
C LEU A 185 11.69 -14.44 -13.58
N ARG A 186 11.12 -14.45 -14.78
CA ARG A 186 10.81 -15.70 -15.50
C ARG A 186 12.08 -16.52 -15.72
N ASP A 187 13.14 -15.89 -16.20
CA ASP A 187 14.38 -16.57 -16.56
C ASP A 187 15.08 -17.11 -15.31
N ILE A 188 15.23 -16.30 -14.26
CA ILE A 188 15.78 -16.72 -12.95
C ILE A 188 14.97 -17.89 -12.40
N LEU A 189 13.64 -17.76 -12.32
CA LEU A 189 12.82 -18.79 -11.69
C LEU A 189 12.72 -20.07 -12.52
N SER A 190 12.76 -19.98 -13.86
CA SER A 190 12.79 -21.17 -14.72
C SER A 190 14.06 -22.01 -14.52
N GLN A 191 15.18 -21.35 -14.18
CA GLN A 191 16.46 -21.99 -13.87
C GLN A 191 16.51 -22.50 -12.42
N ALA A 192 15.94 -21.75 -11.48
CA ALA A 192 15.89 -22.10 -10.06
C ALA A 192 14.94 -23.27 -9.77
N LEU A 193 13.75 -23.30 -10.40
CA LEU A 193 12.65 -24.19 -10.02
C LEU A 193 13.04 -25.69 -10.00
N PRO A 194 13.83 -26.23 -10.94
CA PRO A 194 14.30 -27.62 -10.88
C PRO A 194 15.20 -27.92 -9.68
N GLY A 195 15.96 -26.92 -9.20
CA GLY A 195 16.87 -27.03 -8.06
C GLY A 195 16.20 -26.79 -6.70
N LEU A 196 15.03 -26.15 -6.68
CA LEU A 196 14.23 -26.00 -5.45
C LEU A 196 13.74 -27.37 -4.95
N VAL A 197 14.30 -27.82 -3.84
CA VAL A 197 13.97 -29.10 -3.20
C VAL A 197 12.94 -28.93 -2.07
N GLY A 198 12.21 -30.01 -1.78
CA GLY A 198 11.28 -30.09 -0.64
C GLY A 198 10.13 -29.09 -0.72
N ASP A 199 9.82 -28.46 0.42
CA ASP A 199 8.68 -27.56 0.58
C ASP A 199 8.81 -26.26 -0.22
N ASN A 200 10.02 -25.84 -0.59
CA ASN A 200 10.28 -24.55 -1.26
C ASN A 200 9.62 -24.47 -2.63
N ARG A 201 9.68 -25.53 -3.42
CA ARG A 201 9.06 -25.56 -4.75
C ARG A 201 7.54 -25.48 -4.68
N ALA A 202 6.92 -26.21 -3.74
CA ALA A 202 5.48 -26.15 -3.52
C ALA A 202 5.05 -24.80 -2.95
N ALA A 203 5.88 -24.21 -2.07
CA ALA A 203 5.64 -22.91 -1.48
C ALA A 203 5.61 -21.80 -2.53
N LEU A 204 6.51 -21.80 -3.51
CA LEU A 204 6.53 -20.76 -4.56
C LEU A 204 5.16 -20.61 -5.25
N GLY A 205 4.60 -21.72 -5.77
CA GLY A 205 3.29 -21.69 -6.43
C GLY A 205 2.13 -21.33 -5.48
N LEU A 206 2.16 -21.86 -4.25
CA LEU A 206 1.16 -21.55 -3.23
C LEU A 206 1.14 -20.05 -2.89
N TYR A 207 2.32 -19.46 -2.68
CA TYR A 207 2.43 -18.06 -2.27
C TYR A 207 2.23 -17.08 -3.43
N ILE A 208 2.56 -17.45 -4.68
CA ILE A 208 2.14 -16.67 -5.86
C ILE A 208 0.60 -16.60 -5.91
N GLY A 209 -0.06 -17.74 -5.69
CA GLY A 209 -1.52 -17.79 -5.61
C GLY A 209 -2.09 -16.88 -4.52
N LYS A 210 -1.55 -16.97 -3.30
CA LYS A 210 -1.97 -16.09 -2.18
C LYS A 210 -1.71 -14.62 -2.48
N ALA A 211 -0.51 -14.27 -2.96
CA ALA A 211 -0.15 -12.90 -3.29
C ALA A 211 -1.09 -12.31 -4.35
N SER A 212 -1.46 -13.09 -5.37
CA SER A 212 -2.40 -12.65 -6.41
C SER A 212 -3.77 -12.27 -5.85
N ILE A 213 -4.25 -12.95 -4.80
CA ILE A 213 -5.51 -12.61 -4.13
C ILE A 213 -5.37 -11.26 -3.42
N PHE A 214 -4.34 -11.09 -2.60
CA PHE A 214 -4.13 -9.85 -1.85
C PHE A 214 -3.84 -8.62 -2.73
N LEU A 215 -3.31 -8.82 -3.93
CA LEU A 215 -3.06 -7.75 -4.91
C LEU A 215 -4.30 -7.39 -5.73
N THR A 216 -5.29 -8.28 -5.81
CA THR A 216 -6.55 -8.04 -6.53
C THR A 216 -7.67 -7.56 -5.61
N GLU A 217 -7.66 -7.98 -4.35
CA GLU A 217 -8.72 -7.71 -3.39
C GLU A 217 -8.72 -6.25 -2.93
N ALA A 218 -9.92 -5.66 -2.86
CA ALA A 218 -10.09 -4.31 -2.35
C ALA A 218 -9.78 -4.28 -0.83
N ASP A 219 -8.90 -3.37 -0.41
CA ASP A 219 -8.54 -3.22 1.01
C ASP A 219 -9.61 -2.43 1.77
N GLU A 220 -10.77 -3.04 2.00
CA GLU A 220 -11.92 -2.39 2.65
C GLU A 220 -11.57 -1.81 4.03
N VAL A 221 -10.67 -2.46 4.78
CA VAL A 221 -10.20 -1.99 6.09
C VAL A 221 -9.42 -0.68 5.96
N ARG A 222 -8.56 -0.57 4.94
CA ARG A 222 -7.82 0.66 4.65
C ARG A 222 -8.74 1.78 4.18
N TRP A 223 -9.69 1.46 3.30
CA TRP A 223 -10.55 2.47 2.68
C TRP A 223 -11.62 3.00 3.62
N THR A 224 -12.10 2.18 4.57
CA THR A 224 -13.02 2.64 5.62
C THR A 224 -12.34 3.47 6.71
N ALA A 225 -11.01 3.39 6.87
CA ALA A 225 -10.28 4.19 7.85
C ALA A 225 -10.18 5.68 7.49
N VAL A 226 -10.41 6.02 6.22
CA VAL A 226 -10.27 7.40 5.70
C VAL A 226 -11.62 8.06 5.39
N ASP A 227 -12.68 7.25 5.27
CA ASP A 227 -13.99 7.71 4.82
C ASP A 227 -14.93 7.89 6.04
N GLU A 228 -15.01 9.10 6.60
CA GLU A 228 -15.98 9.41 7.66
C GLU A 228 -17.44 9.48 7.13
N THR A 229 -17.63 9.49 5.80
CA THR A 229 -18.95 9.44 5.16
C THR A 229 -18.93 8.65 3.85
N PRO A 230 -19.74 7.59 3.67
CA PRO A 230 -19.66 6.63 2.57
C PRO A 230 -20.21 7.15 1.22
N ARG A 231 -19.87 8.38 0.82
CA ARG A 231 -20.45 9.06 -0.37
C ARG A 231 -19.41 9.63 -1.34
N GLY A 232 -18.14 9.23 -1.24
CA GLY A 232 -17.14 9.51 -2.26
C GLY A 232 -17.02 8.38 -3.30
N PRO A 233 -16.58 8.67 -4.54
CA PRO A 233 -16.10 7.62 -5.43
C PRO A 233 -14.96 6.86 -4.75
N ARG A 234 -14.95 5.52 -4.86
CA ARG A 234 -13.88 4.70 -4.28
C ARG A 234 -12.53 5.17 -4.83
N PRO A 235 -11.51 5.32 -3.97
CA PRO A 235 -10.19 5.71 -4.41
C PRO A 235 -9.64 4.68 -5.41
N GLU A 236 -9.18 5.18 -6.55
CA GLU A 236 -8.62 4.35 -7.61
C GLU A 236 -7.31 3.71 -7.13
N SER A 237 -7.31 2.39 -6.99
CA SER A 237 -6.09 1.62 -6.74
C SER A 237 -5.16 1.75 -7.95
N LEU A 238 -3.89 2.06 -7.73
CA LEU A 238 -2.87 2.04 -8.80
C LEU A 238 -2.46 0.61 -9.21
N LEU A 239 -3.07 -0.40 -8.57
CA LEU A 239 -2.88 -1.80 -8.91
C LEU A 239 -3.80 -2.17 -10.07
N ASN A 240 -3.19 -2.58 -11.18
CA ASN A 240 -3.85 -3.19 -12.32
C ASN A 240 -3.32 -4.62 -12.46
N TYR A 241 -4.08 -5.56 -11.90
CA TYR A 241 -3.70 -6.97 -11.87
C TYR A 241 -3.90 -7.65 -13.23
N ASP A 242 -2.80 -8.07 -13.86
CA ASP A 242 -2.82 -8.86 -15.09
C ASP A 242 -2.74 -10.37 -14.79
N ALA A 243 -3.91 -10.97 -14.57
CA ALA A 243 -4.06 -12.40 -14.31
C ALA A 243 -3.59 -13.29 -15.47
N ILE A 244 -3.66 -12.78 -16.71
CA ILE A 244 -3.31 -13.54 -17.91
C ILE A 244 -1.80 -13.59 -18.04
N ALA A 245 -1.12 -12.45 -17.94
CA ALA A 245 0.34 -12.40 -17.95
C ALA A 245 0.93 -13.18 -16.77
N LEU A 246 0.39 -13.04 -15.55
CA LEU A 246 0.88 -13.82 -14.41
C LEU A 246 0.75 -15.33 -14.64
N ARG A 247 -0.38 -15.78 -15.21
CA ARG A 247 -0.58 -17.20 -15.56
C ARG A 247 0.42 -17.68 -16.61
N GLN A 248 0.68 -16.88 -17.64
CA GLN A 248 1.67 -17.19 -18.67
C GLN A 248 3.08 -17.29 -18.07
N THR A 249 3.44 -16.35 -17.19
CA THR A 249 4.71 -16.37 -16.44
C THR A 249 4.83 -17.63 -15.58
N CYS A 250 3.82 -17.98 -14.78
CA CYS A 250 3.83 -19.21 -13.98
C CYS A 250 4.03 -20.47 -14.84
N LYS A 251 3.37 -20.53 -16.01
CA LYS A 251 3.56 -21.64 -16.97
C LYS A 251 4.98 -21.66 -17.52
N ALA A 252 5.54 -20.51 -17.90
CA ALA A 252 6.88 -20.41 -18.45
C ALA A 252 7.99 -20.74 -17.43
N ILE A 253 7.77 -20.43 -16.16
CA ILE A 253 8.64 -20.84 -15.04
C ILE A 253 8.63 -22.37 -14.85
N GLY A 254 7.58 -23.06 -15.32
CA GLY A 254 7.42 -24.51 -15.17
C GLY A 254 6.58 -24.93 -13.96
N LEU A 255 5.78 -24.00 -13.40
CA LEU A 255 4.78 -24.36 -12.38
C LEU A 255 3.62 -25.11 -13.03
N GLY A 256 3.29 -26.27 -12.47
CA GLY A 256 2.18 -27.10 -12.96
C GLY A 256 0.82 -26.43 -12.73
N PRO A 257 -0.22 -26.77 -13.53
CA PRO A 257 -1.56 -26.19 -13.39
C PRO A 257 -2.23 -26.38 -12.03
N GLY A 258 -1.80 -27.39 -11.25
CA GLY A 258 -2.28 -27.65 -9.88
C GLY A 258 -1.39 -27.07 -8.78
N SER A 259 -0.25 -26.46 -9.12
CA SER A 259 0.73 -25.95 -8.14
C SER A 259 0.38 -24.55 -7.63
N TYR A 260 -0.56 -23.86 -8.27
CA TYR A 260 -0.99 -22.51 -7.90
C TYR A 260 -2.46 -22.29 -8.24
N ARG A 261 -3.12 -21.39 -7.51
CA ARG A 261 -4.47 -20.91 -7.81
C ARG A 261 -4.45 -19.39 -7.78
N LEU A 262 -4.54 -18.78 -8.96
CA LEU A 262 -4.56 -17.33 -9.09
C LEU A 262 -5.96 -16.78 -8.82
N ALA A 263 -6.01 -15.53 -8.35
CA ALA A 263 -7.25 -14.75 -8.32
C ALA A 263 -7.90 -14.73 -9.72
N ALA A 264 -9.23 -14.83 -9.76
CA ALA A 264 -9.98 -14.69 -11.00
C ALA A 264 -9.98 -13.22 -11.43
N MET A 265 -10.08 -12.96 -12.74
CA MET A 265 -10.48 -11.63 -13.19
C MET A 265 -11.97 -11.50 -12.94
N ASP A 266 -12.36 -10.61 -12.04
CA ASP A 266 -13.73 -10.11 -12.08
C ASP A 266 -13.87 -9.32 -13.40
N ARG A 267 -14.73 -9.82 -14.27
CA ARG A 267 -15.09 -9.19 -15.54
C ARG A 267 -16.32 -8.31 -15.36
#